data_AF-A0A7V6W765-F1
#
_entry.id   AF-A0A7V6W765-F1
#
_cell.length_a   1.000
_cell.length_b   1.000
_cell.length_c   1.000
_cell.angle_alpha   90.00
_cell.angle_beta   90.00
_cell.angle_gamma   90.00
#
_symmetry.space_group_name_H-M   'P 1'
#
loop_
_entity.id
_entity.type
_entity.pdbx_description
1 polymer ?
#
loop_
_entity_poly.entity_id
_entity_poly.type
_entity_poly.pdbx_seq_one_letter_code
_entity_poly.pdbx_strand_id
1 'polypeptide(L)'
;MSAHSDRGSAIKLGVEPIYDLRKISPIKAIILGLQHMFAMFGATVLVPLLTGLDVSTTLLMAGCGTLIFHLLTRGKVPAFLGSSFAFLGGYAAVAPLQDGVADPEQLAYASGGVAIAGLVYVVLAALIKAFGVQRVMRFFPPVVTGPIIISIGLILAPTAITNCQTDWTLA
;
A
#
# COMPACT_ATOMS: atom_id res chain seq x y z
N MET A 1 15.98 -22.42 21.83
CA MET A 1 16.99 -21.92 22.80
C MET A 1 17.49 -20.60 22.23
N SER A 2 17.22 -19.42 22.78
CA SER A 2 17.04 -19.02 24.17
C SER A 2 15.88 -18.04 24.31
N ALA A 3 15.01 -18.28 25.29
CA ALA A 3 14.10 -17.29 25.80
C ALA A 3 14.92 -16.33 26.68
N HIS A 4 15.13 -15.09 26.22
CA HIS A 4 15.53 -14.02 27.11
C HIS A 4 14.36 -13.08 27.37
N SER A 5 13.88 -13.23 28.59
CA SER A 5 12.86 -12.45 29.27
C SER A 5 13.38 -11.03 29.49
N ASP A 6 12.97 -10.10 28.62
CA ASP A 6 13.00 -8.66 28.92
C ASP A 6 11.55 -8.16 29.10
N ARG A 7 10.92 -8.63 30.18
CA ARG A 7 9.65 -8.10 30.70
C ARG A 7 9.99 -7.01 31.73
N GLY A 8 10.31 -5.79 31.30
CA GLY A 8 10.42 -4.69 32.29
C GLY A 8 11.11 -3.39 31.89
N SER A 9 11.76 -3.27 30.74
CA SER A 9 12.40 -1.99 30.36
C SER A 9 11.45 -1.09 29.58
N ALA A 10 11.17 0.10 30.11
CA ALA A 10 10.46 1.16 29.40
C ALA A 10 11.33 1.67 28.25
N ILE A 11 10.84 1.58 27.01
CA ILE A 11 11.58 2.03 25.82
C ILE A 11 11.92 3.52 25.95
N LYS A 12 13.21 3.87 25.87
CA LYS A 12 13.66 5.26 25.75
C LYS A 12 13.47 5.73 24.31
N LEU A 13 12.47 6.58 24.12
CA LEU A 13 12.13 7.18 22.83
C LEU A 13 13.30 8.01 22.31
N GLY A 14 13.71 7.78 21.05
CA GLY A 14 14.79 8.53 20.38
C GLY A 14 16.16 7.86 20.44
N VAL A 15 16.33 6.76 21.18
CA VAL A 15 17.61 6.01 21.28
C VAL A 15 17.46 4.57 20.78
N GLU A 16 16.30 3.94 21.00
CA GLU A 16 16.02 2.57 20.55
C GLU A 16 14.89 2.51 19.52
N PRO A 17 15.03 1.72 18.43
CA PRO A 17 13.95 1.50 17.48
C PRO A 17 12.78 0.76 18.13
N ILE A 18 11.56 1.28 17.92
CA ILE A 18 10.33 0.72 18.49
C ILE A 18 9.89 -0.48 17.65
N TYR A 19 10.19 -1.70 18.13
CA TYR A 19 9.74 -2.93 17.47
C TYR A 19 8.38 -3.44 17.95
N ASP A 20 7.91 -2.99 19.12
CA ASP A 20 6.67 -3.47 19.73
C ASP A 20 5.84 -2.31 20.28
N LEU A 21 4.69 -2.07 19.65
CA LEU A 21 3.71 -1.04 20.04
C LEU A 21 3.12 -1.28 21.44
N ARG A 22 3.21 -2.50 21.99
CA ARG A 22 2.71 -2.81 23.34
C ARG A 22 3.61 -2.27 24.45
N LYS A 23 4.84 -1.86 24.13
CA LYS A 23 5.83 -1.34 25.09
C LYS A 23 5.77 0.18 25.26
N ILE A 24 4.89 0.87 24.53
CA ILE A 24 4.71 2.33 24.59
C ILE A 24 3.35 2.69 25.18
N SER A 25 3.23 3.90 25.73
CA SER A 25 1.95 4.42 26.24
C SER A 25 0.87 4.36 25.15
N PRO A 26 -0.38 3.98 25.48
CA PRO A 26 -1.48 3.87 24.51
C PRO A 26 -1.73 5.18 23.75
N ILE A 27 -1.53 6.34 24.40
CA ILE A 27 -1.66 7.65 23.77
C ILE A 27 -0.59 7.84 22.68
N LYS A 28 0.65 7.42 22.94
CA LYS A 28 1.73 7.49 21.95
C LYS A 28 1.53 6.51 20.80
N ALA A 29 0.98 5.33 21.07
CA ALA A 29 0.60 4.38 20.03
C ALA A 29 -0.48 4.95 19.10
N ILE A 30 -1.49 5.65 19.64
CA ILE A 30 -2.52 6.32 18.85
C ILE A 30 -1.91 7.44 17.99
N ILE A 31 -1.07 8.29 18.57
CA ILE A 31 -0.40 9.38 17.82
C ILE A 31 0.46 8.82 16.68
N LEU A 32 1.22 7.75 16.94
CA LEU A 32 2.05 7.11 15.91
C LEU A 32 1.20 6.47 14.81
N GLY A 33 0.08 5.85 15.17
CA GLY A 33 -0.89 5.33 14.20
C GLY A 33 -1.52 6.44 13.35
N LEU A 34 -1.83 7.58 13.96
CA LEU A 34 -2.35 8.76 13.26
C LEU A 34 -1.31 9.33 12.29
N GLN A 35 -0.05 9.41 12.70
CA GLN A 35 1.06 9.80 11.82
C GLN A 35 1.20 8.85 10.63
N HIS A 36 1.10 7.54 10.87
CA HIS A 36 1.18 6.53 9.81
C HIS A 36 0.00 6.62 8.84
N MET A 37 -1.21 6.89 9.36
CA MET A 37 -2.41 7.12 8.56
C MET A 37 -2.21 8.32 7.62
N PHE A 38 -1.78 9.47 8.14
CA PHE A 38 -1.54 10.66 7.30
C PHE A 38 -0.42 10.44 6.29
N ALA A 39 0.64 9.72 6.65
CA ALA A 39 1.72 9.39 5.73
C ALA A 39 1.24 8.53 4.53
N MET A 40 0.32 7.59 4.75
CA MET A 40 -0.22 6.73 3.69
C MET A 40 -1.43 7.34 2.96
N PHE A 41 -2.08 8.35 3.55
CA PHE A 41 -3.30 8.97 3.03
C PHE A 41 -3.11 9.56 1.63
N GLY A 42 -2.07 10.36 1.43
CA GLY A 42 -1.84 11.07 0.16
C GLY A 42 -1.77 10.13 -1.04
N ALA A 43 -0.98 9.07 -0.95
CA ALA A 43 -0.87 8.08 -2.02
C ALA A 43 -2.17 7.28 -2.24
N THR A 44 -2.88 6.96 -1.14
CA THR A 44 -4.11 6.14 -1.21
C THR A 44 -5.27 6.89 -1.83
N VAL A 45 -5.36 8.21 -1.61
CA VAL A 45 -6.39 9.09 -2.18
C VAL A 45 -6.05 9.55 -3.60
N LEU A 46 -4.77 9.65 -3.95
CA LEU A 46 -4.35 10.12 -5.27
C LEU A 46 -4.84 9.22 -6.41
N VAL A 47 -4.72 7.89 -6.28
CA VAL A 47 -5.15 6.96 -7.33
C VAL A 47 -6.66 7.02 -7.63
N PRO A 48 -7.58 6.95 -6.64
CA PRO A 48 -9.00 7.05 -6.92
C PRO A 48 -9.36 8.41 -7.53
N LEU A 49 -8.71 9.51 -7.10
CA LEU A 49 -8.90 10.83 -7.73
C LEU A 49 -8.49 10.83 -9.22
N LEU A 50 -7.34 10.26 -9.55
CA LEU A 50 -6.85 10.19 -10.94
C LEU A 50 -7.62 9.20 -11.82
N THR A 51 -8.38 8.29 -11.24
CA THR A 51 -9.15 7.27 -11.96
C THR A 51 -10.64 7.54 -11.95
N GLY A 52 -11.13 8.54 -11.19
CA GLY A 52 -12.56 8.83 -11.03
C GLY A 52 -13.31 7.86 -10.11
N LEU A 53 -12.60 7.10 -9.29
CA LEU A 53 -13.20 6.22 -8.28
C LEU A 53 -13.57 7.02 -7.01
N ASP A 54 -14.58 6.53 -6.29
CA ASP A 54 -14.94 7.11 -5.00
C ASP A 54 -13.83 6.90 -3.95
N VAL A 55 -13.33 8.01 -3.40
CA VAL A 55 -12.24 8.04 -2.42
C VAL A 55 -12.67 7.35 -1.13
N SER A 56 -13.91 7.56 -0.69
CA SER A 56 -14.42 7.03 0.59
C SER A 56 -14.46 5.50 0.57
N THR A 57 -14.98 4.92 -0.51
CA THR A 57 -15.04 3.47 -0.74
C THR A 57 -13.64 2.88 -0.84
N THR A 58 -12.72 3.57 -1.52
CA THR A 58 -11.33 3.14 -1.65
C THR A 58 -10.60 3.12 -0.31
N LEU A 59 -10.76 4.17 0.51
CA LEU A 59 -10.18 4.25 1.85
C LEU A 59 -10.76 3.19 2.79
N LEU A 60 -12.08 2.98 2.74
CA LEU A 60 -12.76 1.94 3.51
C LEU A 60 -12.20 0.56 3.16
N MET A 61 -12.10 0.24 1.86
CA MET A 61 -11.62 -1.04 1.40
C MET A 61 -10.11 -1.24 1.66
N ALA A 62 -9.30 -0.19 1.58
CA ALA A 62 -7.88 -0.22 1.96
C ALA A 62 -7.70 -0.54 3.46
N GLY A 63 -8.51 0.09 4.32
CA GLY A 63 -8.54 -0.20 5.76
C GLY A 63 -8.99 -1.64 6.05
N CYS A 64 -10.14 -2.06 5.50
CA CYS A 64 -10.65 -3.42 5.64
C CYS A 64 -9.65 -4.47 5.10
N GLY A 65 -9.07 -4.23 3.93
CA GLY A 65 -8.06 -5.10 3.33
C GLY A 65 -6.81 -5.22 4.20
N THR A 66 -6.37 -4.11 4.80
CA THR A 66 -5.26 -4.10 5.75
C THR A 66 -5.57 -4.94 7.00
N LEU A 67 -6.78 -4.84 7.54
CA LEU A 67 -7.19 -5.66 8.69
C LEU A 67 -7.25 -7.16 8.34
N ILE A 68 -7.83 -7.51 7.19
CA ILE A 68 -7.89 -8.89 6.70
C ILE A 68 -6.47 -9.44 6.48
N PHE A 69 -5.58 -8.65 5.89
CA PHE A 69 -4.18 -9.04 5.69
C PHE A 69 -3.46 -9.32 7.01
N HIS A 70 -3.63 -8.46 8.02
CA HIS A 70 -3.05 -8.69 9.35
C HIS A 70 -3.63 -9.94 10.01
N LEU A 71 -4.94 -10.21 9.82
CA LEU A 71 -5.58 -11.42 10.33
C LEU A 71 -5.00 -12.69 9.66
N LEU A 72 -4.86 -12.69 8.34
CA LEU A 72 -4.30 -13.82 7.57
C LEU A 72 -2.82 -14.07 7.88
N THR A 73 -2.03 -13.00 8.07
CA THR A 73 -0.60 -13.09 8.41
C THR A 73 -0.34 -13.29 9.91
N ARG A 74 -1.40 -13.37 10.73
CA ARG A 74 -1.34 -13.49 12.21
C ARG A 74 -0.52 -12.37 12.86
N GLY A 75 -0.59 -11.16 12.30
CA GLY A 75 0.10 -9.96 12.81
C GLY A 75 1.62 -10.03 12.75
N LYS A 76 2.21 -10.93 11.93
CA LYS A 76 3.67 -11.07 11.79
C LYS A 76 4.29 -10.03 10.87
N VAL A 77 3.52 -9.49 9.93
CA VAL A 77 4.01 -8.55 8.91
C VAL A 77 3.29 -7.21 9.12
N PRO A 78 4.00 -6.16 9.57
CA PRO A 78 3.44 -4.83 9.68
C PRO A 78 3.41 -4.18 8.29
N ALA A 79 2.31 -4.34 7.55
CA ALA A 79 2.16 -3.75 6.23
C ALA A 79 0.76 -3.15 6.03
N PHE A 80 0.73 -1.95 5.46
CA PHE A 80 -0.50 -1.26 5.07
C PHE A 80 -0.77 -1.48 3.59
N LEU A 81 -2.02 -1.82 3.23
CA LEU A 81 -2.45 -1.95 1.83
C LEU A 81 -3.04 -0.63 1.36
N GLY A 82 -2.27 0.10 0.55
CA GLY A 82 -2.72 1.31 -0.14
C GLY A 82 -3.08 1.05 -1.60
N SER A 83 -3.46 2.13 -2.29
CA SER A 83 -3.74 2.11 -3.72
C SER A 83 -2.45 1.87 -4.53
N SER A 84 -2.50 0.95 -5.49
CA SER A 84 -1.33 0.61 -6.31
C SER A 84 -1.29 1.44 -7.60
N PHE A 85 -0.27 2.28 -7.71
CA PHE A 85 0.00 3.10 -8.87
C PHE A 85 0.30 2.31 -10.16
N ALA A 86 0.68 1.05 -10.04
CA ALA A 86 0.90 0.17 -11.20
C ALA A 86 -0.38 -0.01 -12.04
N PHE A 87 -1.57 0.19 -11.45
CA PHE A 87 -2.84 0.09 -12.17
C PHE A 87 -3.21 1.36 -12.94
N LEU A 88 -2.56 2.51 -12.72
CA LEU A 88 -2.90 3.76 -13.43
C LEU A 88 -2.82 3.61 -14.95
N GLY A 89 -1.79 2.94 -15.46
CA GLY A 89 -1.66 2.68 -16.90
C GLY A 89 -2.78 1.79 -17.45
N GLY A 90 -3.25 0.82 -16.67
CA GLY A 90 -4.38 -0.03 -17.05
C GLY A 90 -5.71 0.72 -17.05
N TYR A 91 -5.96 1.55 -16.03
CA TYR A 91 -7.13 2.43 -15.98
C TYR A 91 -7.12 3.45 -17.12
N ALA A 92 -5.98 4.08 -17.40
CA ALA A 92 -5.85 5.03 -18.51
C ALA A 92 -6.11 4.39 -19.89
N ALA A 93 -5.85 3.09 -20.05
CA ALA A 93 -6.09 2.37 -21.30
C ALA A 93 -7.54 1.88 -21.47
N VAL A 94 -8.20 1.49 -20.38
CA VAL A 94 -9.55 0.86 -20.41
C VAL A 94 -10.66 1.85 -20.09
N ALA A 95 -10.40 2.81 -19.20
CA ALA A 95 -11.32 3.84 -18.74
C ALA A 95 -10.62 5.21 -18.75
N PRO A 96 -10.23 5.72 -19.93
CA PRO A 96 -9.67 7.07 -20.02
C PRO A 96 -10.71 8.08 -19.55
N LEU A 97 -10.29 9.05 -18.75
CA LEU A 97 -11.15 10.18 -18.38
C LEU A 97 -11.45 11.02 -19.63
N GLN A 98 -12.69 10.97 -20.11
CA GLN A 98 -13.17 11.86 -21.17
C GLN A 98 -13.83 13.07 -20.48
N ASP A 99 -13.31 14.28 -20.73
CA ASP A 99 -13.78 15.54 -20.12
C ASP A 99 -13.85 15.56 -18.58
N GLY A 100 -12.99 14.77 -17.91
CA GLY A 100 -12.94 14.67 -16.45
C GLY A 100 -14.07 13.83 -15.83
N VAL A 101 -14.90 13.19 -16.66
CA VAL A 101 -15.93 12.26 -16.24
C VAL A 101 -15.47 10.84 -16.62
N ALA A 102 -15.48 9.95 -15.63
CA ALA A 102 -15.22 8.55 -15.87
C ALA A 102 -16.51 7.85 -16.28
N ASP A 103 -16.52 7.21 -17.44
CA ASP A 103 -17.67 6.42 -17.88
C ASP A 103 -17.89 5.26 -16.89
N PRO A 104 -19.05 5.17 -16.22
CA PRO A 104 -19.28 4.18 -15.17
C PRO A 104 -19.21 2.74 -15.69
N GLU A 105 -19.53 2.52 -16.96
CA GLU A 105 -19.40 1.22 -17.61
C GLU A 105 -17.92 0.83 -17.80
N GLN A 106 -17.08 1.76 -18.27
CA GLN A 106 -15.65 1.53 -18.47
C GLN A 106 -14.91 1.36 -17.13
N LEU A 107 -15.32 2.10 -16.09
CA LEU A 107 -14.83 1.91 -14.72
C LEU A 107 -15.18 0.53 -14.17
N ALA A 108 -16.38 0.01 -14.48
CA ALA A 108 -16.77 -1.35 -14.09
C ALA A 108 -15.87 -2.39 -14.80
N TYR A 109 -15.54 -2.20 -16.08
CA TYR A 109 -14.60 -3.08 -16.78
C TYR A 109 -13.18 -3.00 -16.20
N ALA A 110 -12.68 -1.80 -15.90
CA ALA A 110 -11.36 -1.62 -15.30
C ALA A 110 -11.27 -2.24 -13.89
N SER A 111 -12.28 -2.03 -13.04
CA SER A 111 -12.36 -2.65 -11.71
C SER A 111 -12.54 -4.18 -11.78
N GLY A 112 -13.26 -4.69 -12.77
CA GLY A 112 -13.28 -6.12 -13.10
C GLY A 112 -11.89 -6.66 -13.45
N GLY A 113 -11.10 -5.92 -14.23
CA GLY A 113 -9.70 -6.24 -14.50
C GLY A 113 -8.84 -6.30 -13.24
N VAL A 114 -9.04 -5.38 -12.30
CA VAL A 114 -8.37 -5.41 -10.98
C VAL A 114 -8.77 -6.63 -10.17
N ALA A 115 -10.04 -7.04 -10.20
CA ALA A 115 -10.50 -8.25 -9.52
C ALA A 115 -9.81 -9.51 -10.08
N ILE A 116 -9.66 -9.60 -11.41
CA ILE A 116 -8.92 -10.69 -12.07
C ILE A 116 -7.43 -10.64 -11.69
N ALA A 117 -6.82 -9.46 -11.64
CA ALA A 117 -5.43 -9.31 -11.19
C ALA A 117 -5.25 -9.80 -9.74
N GLY A 118 -6.23 -9.54 -8.86
CA GLY A 118 -6.27 -10.10 -7.50
C GLY A 118 -6.31 -11.63 -7.49
N LEU A 119 -7.10 -12.24 -8.37
CA LEU A 119 -7.12 -13.69 -8.52
C LEU A 119 -5.78 -14.24 -9.02
N VAL A 120 -5.14 -13.56 -9.98
CA VAL A 120 -3.79 -13.91 -10.45
C VAL A 120 -2.77 -13.86 -9.31
N TYR A 121 -2.87 -12.89 -8.40
CA TYR A 121 -2.01 -12.85 -7.20
C TYR A 121 -2.22 -14.05 -6.28
N VAL A 122 -3.46 -14.52 -6.10
CA VAL A 122 -3.75 -15.73 -5.31
C VAL A 122 -3.13 -16.97 -5.98
N VAL A 123 -3.30 -17.11 -7.30
CA VAL A 123 -2.71 -18.21 -8.07
C VAL A 123 -1.18 -18.16 -7.97
N LEU A 124 -0.57 -16.99 -8.16
CA LEU A 124 0.86 -16.81 -8.06
C LEU A 124 1.37 -17.13 -6.65
N ALA A 125 0.67 -16.71 -5.59
CA ALA A 125 1.01 -17.05 -4.22
C ALA A 125 0.98 -18.57 -3.99
N ALA A 126 0.00 -19.29 -4.55
CA ALA A 126 -0.07 -20.74 -4.48
C ALA A 126 1.08 -21.41 -5.24
N LEU A 127 1.45 -20.90 -6.42
CA LEU A 127 2.60 -21.36 -7.19
C LEU A 127 3.92 -21.14 -6.43
N ILE A 128 4.14 -19.95 -5.86
CA ILE A 128 5.33 -19.65 -5.06
C ILE A 128 5.43 -20.61 -3.87
N LYS A 129 4.30 -20.94 -3.23
CA LYS A 129 4.24 -21.91 -2.14
C LYS A 129 4.63 -23.32 -2.62
N ALA A 130 4.24 -23.73 -3.83
CA ALA A 130 4.56 -25.04 -4.39
C ALA A 130 6.02 -25.16 -4.89
N PHE A 131 6.53 -24.13 -5.57
CA PHE A 131 7.87 -24.14 -6.19
C PHE A 131 8.99 -23.69 -5.25
N GLY A 132 8.65 -23.07 -4.13
CA GLY A 132 9.58 -22.58 -3.12
C GLY A 132 10.09 -21.17 -3.39
N VAL A 133 10.10 -20.34 -2.34
CA VAL A 133 10.44 -18.92 -2.37
C VAL A 133 11.86 -18.66 -2.92
N GLN A 134 12.82 -19.54 -2.60
CA GLN A 134 14.23 -19.37 -2.98
C GLN A 134 14.45 -19.36 -4.50
N ARG A 135 13.66 -20.13 -5.26
CA ARG A 135 13.77 -20.13 -6.74
C ARG A 135 13.24 -18.83 -7.33
N VAL A 136 12.16 -18.30 -6.77
CA VAL A 136 11.53 -17.07 -7.24
C VAL A 136 12.42 -15.87 -7.00
N MET A 137 13.07 -15.80 -5.82
CA MET A 137 14.03 -14.75 -5.49
C MET A 137 15.28 -14.74 -6.39
N ARG A 138 15.56 -15.84 -7.11
CA ARG A 138 16.62 -15.88 -8.13
C ARG A 138 16.23 -15.15 -9.41
N PHE A 139 14.94 -15.13 -9.76
CA PHE A 139 14.42 -14.39 -10.93
C PHE A 139 14.27 -12.89 -10.64
N PHE A 140 13.99 -12.52 -9.40
CA PHE A 140 13.86 -11.13 -8.96
C PHE A 140 14.96 -10.75 -7.96
N PRO A 141 16.24 -10.71 -8.39
CA PRO A 141 17.32 -10.30 -7.52
C PRO A 141 17.19 -8.81 -7.14
N PRO A 142 17.78 -8.37 -6.01
CA PRO A 142 17.69 -6.98 -5.55
C PRO A 142 18.11 -5.94 -6.59
N VAL A 143 19.05 -6.30 -7.48
CA VAL A 143 19.51 -5.46 -8.59
C VAL A 143 18.43 -5.16 -9.64
N VAL A 144 17.36 -5.96 -9.70
CA VAL A 144 16.21 -5.74 -10.60
C VAL A 144 15.05 -5.11 -9.84
N THR A 145 14.74 -5.62 -8.65
CA THR A 145 13.60 -5.14 -7.85
C THR A 145 13.78 -3.69 -7.42
N GLY A 146 15.00 -3.28 -7.04
CA GLY A 146 15.29 -1.90 -6.65
C GLY A 146 15.00 -0.88 -7.75
N PRO A 147 15.61 -1.01 -8.95
CA PRO A 147 15.33 -0.13 -10.07
C PRO A 147 13.86 -0.09 -10.46
N ILE A 148 13.14 -1.22 -10.46
CA ILE A 148 11.69 -1.25 -10.75
C ILE A 148 10.93 -0.35 -9.76
N ILE A 149 11.21 -0.45 -8.47
CA ILE A 149 10.56 0.40 -7.44
C ILE A 149 10.90 1.88 -7.65
N ILE A 150 12.16 2.21 -7.95
CA ILE A 150 12.59 3.59 -8.22
C ILE A 150 11.87 4.14 -9.46
N SER A 151 11.78 3.37 -10.53
CA SER A 151 11.08 3.76 -11.76
C SER A 151 9.60 4.03 -11.52
N ILE A 152 8.91 3.19 -10.73
CA ILE A 152 7.51 3.44 -10.35
C ILE A 152 7.39 4.77 -9.60
N GLY A 153 8.30 5.06 -8.66
CA GLY A 153 8.32 6.34 -7.94
C GLY A 153 8.57 7.55 -8.87
N LEU A 154 9.50 7.44 -9.81
CA LEU A 154 9.82 8.51 -10.76
C LEU A 154 8.67 8.82 -11.72
N ILE A 155 7.90 7.81 -12.14
CA ILE A 155 6.70 7.99 -12.96
C ILE A 155 5.65 8.84 -12.24
N LEU A 156 5.63 8.81 -10.90
CA LEU A 156 4.63 9.48 -10.07
C LEU A 156 5.06 10.86 -9.59
N ALA A 157 6.35 11.16 -9.60
CA ALA A 157 6.87 12.47 -9.18
C ALA A 157 6.15 13.65 -9.86
N PRO A 158 5.82 13.63 -11.17
CA PRO A 158 5.07 14.72 -11.80
C PRO A 158 3.67 14.93 -11.19
N THR A 159 2.93 13.85 -10.92
CA THR A 159 1.58 13.95 -10.33
C THR A 159 1.61 14.56 -8.93
N ALA A 160 2.62 14.22 -8.12
CA ALA A 160 2.81 14.84 -6.81
C ALA A 160 3.11 16.34 -6.93
N ILE A 161 3.97 16.74 -7.89
CA ILE A 161 4.29 18.15 -8.13
C ILE A 161 3.05 18.93 -8.56
N THR A 162 2.24 18.39 -9.47
CA THR A 162 1.00 19.04 -9.91
C THR A 162 0.04 19.25 -8.75
N ASN A 163 -0.16 18.27 -7.88
CA ASN A 163 -1.04 18.42 -6.72
C ASN A 163 -0.55 19.51 -5.75
N CYS A 164 0.77 19.57 -5.49
CA CYS A 164 1.34 20.62 -4.64
C CYS A 164 1.21 22.02 -5.26
N GLN A 165 1.20 22.13 -6.58
CA GLN A 165 0.99 23.39 -7.28
C GLN A 165 -0.47 23.85 -7.24
N THR A 166 -1.43 22.92 -7.24
CA THR A 166 -2.86 23.24 -7.22
C THR A 166 -3.35 23.57 -5.81
N ASP A 167 -2.95 22.81 -4.78
CA ASP A 167 -3.43 22.97 -3.41
C ASP A 167 -2.27 23.07 -2.40
N TRP A 168 -1.60 24.23 -2.36
CA TRP A 168 -0.48 24.50 -1.45
C TRP A 168 -0.83 24.38 0.05
N THR A 169 -2.11 24.53 0.40
CA THR A 169 -2.56 24.47 1.81
C THR A 169 -2.76 23.05 2.33
N LEU A 170 -2.83 22.05 1.45
CA LEU A 170 -3.03 20.63 1.76
C LEU A 170 -1.82 19.74 1.45
N ALA A 171 -0.81 20.29 0.76
CA ALA A 171 0.49 19.65 0.52
C ALA A 171 1.38 19.69 1.76
#